data_AF-F2CCJ5-F1
#
_entry.id   AF-F2CCJ5-F1
#
_cell.length_a   1.000
_cell.length_b   1.000
_cell.length_c   1.000
_cell.angle_alpha   90.00
_cell.angle_beta   90.00
_cell.angle_gamma   90.00
#
_symmetry.space_group_name_H-M   'P 1'
#
loop_
_entity.id
_entity.type
_entity.pdbx_description
1 polymer ?
#
loop_
_entity_poly.entity_id
_entity_poly.type
_entity_poly.pdbx_seq_one_letter_code
_entity_poly.pdbx_strand_id
1 'polypeptide(L)'
;MTKESNEAARQNYFRDSPIRILVNPSSIKRLFSEREFIELLQEAISSELKPTELDSIGIIDNHLELLLVYPVDWQEEIEAVHLEILQEKLNNYIYFLESKQYVARYGDSFDKKVIHITFQYSPSDNGLAFLAAVQKVLQPTDMSLKVELPE
;
A
#
# COMPACT_ATOMS: atom_id res chain seq x y z
N MET A 1 -1.59 -37.34 16.78
CA MET A 1 -1.00 -35.98 16.67
C MET A 1 -1.37 -35.19 17.92
N THR A 2 -0.43 -34.47 18.52
CA THR A 2 -0.70 -33.65 19.72
C THR A 2 -1.14 -32.24 19.31
N LYS A 3 -1.81 -31.53 20.21
CA LYS A 3 -2.25 -30.13 20.00
C LYS A 3 -1.08 -29.21 19.60
N GLU A 4 0.08 -29.41 20.23
CA GLU A 4 1.32 -28.66 19.96
C GLU A 4 1.86 -28.93 18.53
N SER A 5 1.82 -30.18 18.05
CA SER A 5 2.27 -30.50 16.68
C SER A 5 1.42 -29.83 15.60
N ASN A 6 0.12 -29.62 15.87
CA ASN A 6 -0.78 -28.93 14.95
C ASN A 6 -0.57 -27.42 14.97
N GLU A 7 -0.17 -26.84 16.10
CA GLU A 7 0.09 -25.40 16.22
C GLU A 7 1.38 -25.00 15.51
N ALA A 8 2.46 -25.75 15.72
CA ALA A 8 3.74 -25.53 15.04
C ALA A 8 3.60 -25.65 13.51
N ALA A 9 2.83 -26.63 13.02
CA ALA A 9 2.55 -26.77 11.60
C ALA A 9 1.79 -25.56 11.03
N ARG A 10 0.82 -25.01 11.78
CA ARG A 10 0.08 -23.81 11.38
C ARG A 10 0.96 -22.57 11.36
N GLN A 11 1.84 -22.39 12.35
CA GLN A 11 2.78 -21.29 12.37
C GLN A 11 3.70 -21.34 11.14
N ASN A 12 4.28 -22.52 10.84
CA ASN A 12 5.15 -22.69 9.69
C ASN A 12 4.43 -22.41 8.36
N TYR A 13 3.17 -22.81 8.22
CA TYR A 13 2.38 -22.47 7.03
C TYR A 13 2.29 -20.97 6.75
N PHE A 14 2.09 -20.14 7.79
CA PHE A 14 2.04 -18.68 7.60
C PHE A 14 3.42 -18.05 7.47
N ARG A 15 4.46 -18.63 8.04
CA ARG A 15 5.86 -18.21 7.77
C ARG A 15 6.25 -18.46 6.32
N ASP A 16 5.85 -19.61 5.77
CA ASP A 16 6.12 -19.98 4.38
C ASP A 16 5.25 -19.20 3.38
N SER A 17 4.11 -18.66 3.83
CA SER A 17 3.19 -17.87 3.00
C SER A 17 2.54 -16.72 3.79
N PRO A 18 3.29 -15.63 4.07
CA PRO A 18 2.81 -14.53 4.92
C PRO A 18 1.55 -13.84 4.39
N ILE A 19 1.37 -13.78 3.07
CA ILE A 19 0.15 -13.25 2.42
C ILE A 19 -1.13 -13.89 2.97
N ARG A 20 -1.07 -15.17 3.41
CA ARG A 20 -2.23 -15.87 3.97
C ARG A 20 -2.69 -15.30 5.31
N ILE A 21 -1.88 -14.47 5.97
CA ILE A 21 -2.27 -13.75 7.17
C ILE A 21 -3.39 -12.75 6.87
N LEU A 22 -3.36 -12.10 5.70
CA LEU A 22 -4.30 -11.05 5.31
C LEU A 22 -5.75 -11.55 5.18
N VAL A 23 -5.96 -12.86 5.09
CA VAL A 23 -7.30 -13.46 5.01
C VAL A 23 -8.06 -13.39 6.33
N ASN A 24 -7.38 -13.56 7.47
CA ASN A 24 -7.98 -13.44 8.80
C ASN A 24 -6.93 -13.06 9.88
N PRO A 25 -6.40 -11.82 9.82
CA PRO A 25 -5.39 -11.32 10.75
C PRO A 25 -5.74 -11.54 12.23
N SER A 26 -6.97 -11.24 12.65
CA SER A 26 -7.41 -11.36 14.05
C SER A 26 -7.24 -12.77 14.62
N SER A 27 -7.57 -13.80 13.81
CA SER A 27 -7.44 -15.19 14.25
C SER A 27 -5.99 -15.67 14.24
N ILE A 28 -5.19 -15.17 13.30
CA ILE A 28 -3.82 -15.62 13.06
C ILE A 28 -2.85 -14.94 14.02
N LYS A 29 -3.11 -13.70 14.42
CA LYS A 29 -2.34 -12.95 15.44
C LYS A 29 -2.10 -13.78 16.72
N ARG A 30 -3.09 -14.60 17.11
CA ARG A 30 -3.02 -15.46 18.31
C ARG A 30 -1.98 -16.57 18.24
N LEU A 31 -1.46 -16.87 17.04
CA LEU A 31 -0.46 -17.91 16.81
C LEU A 31 0.98 -17.41 16.99
N PHE A 32 1.20 -16.11 17.10
CA PHE A 32 2.53 -15.51 17.04
C PHE A 32 2.76 -14.54 18.20
N SER A 33 4.04 -14.25 18.47
CA SER A 33 4.37 -13.06 19.25
C SER A 33 3.96 -11.81 18.47
N GLU A 34 3.69 -10.70 19.15
CA GLU A 34 3.34 -9.43 18.50
C GLU A 34 4.40 -9.01 17.47
N ARG A 35 5.68 -9.12 17.85
CA ARG A 35 6.80 -8.80 16.97
C ARG A 35 6.80 -9.66 15.70
N GLU A 36 6.74 -10.98 15.85
CA GLU A 36 6.78 -11.90 14.71
C GLU A 36 5.56 -11.70 13.80
N PHE A 37 4.39 -11.42 14.40
CA PHE A 37 3.19 -11.10 13.63
C PHE A 37 3.37 -9.84 12.78
N ILE A 38 3.94 -8.77 13.34
CA ILE A 38 4.23 -7.53 12.61
C ILE A 38 5.24 -7.78 11.48
N GLU A 39 6.31 -8.55 11.72
CA GLU A 39 7.30 -8.90 10.70
C GLU A 39 6.65 -9.64 9.51
N LEU A 40 5.75 -10.60 9.79
CA LEU A 40 5.02 -11.32 8.75
C LEU A 40 3.99 -10.42 8.01
N LEU A 41 3.35 -9.48 8.71
CA LEU A 41 2.45 -8.50 8.07
C LEU A 41 3.21 -7.57 7.14
N GLN A 42 4.38 -7.08 7.55
CA GLN A 42 5.23 -6.25 6.71
C GLN A 42 5.61 -6.98 5.43
N GLU A 43 6.01 -8.26 5.52
CA GLU A 43 6.31 -9.08 4.35
C GLU A 43 5.07 -9.29 3.46
N ALA A 44 3.93 -9.64 4.05
CA ALA A 44 2.67 -9.86 3.34
C ALA A 44 2.21 -8.62 2.58
N ILE A 45 2.12 -7.47 3.26
CA ILE A 45 1.64 -6.21 2.70
C ILE A 45 2.63 -5.67 1.68
N SER A 46 3.95 -5.78 1.93
CA SER A 46 4.97 -5.39 0.95
C SER A 46 4.91 -6.25 -0.31
N SER A 47 4.57 -7.54 -0.21
CA SER A 47 4.44 -8.41 -1.38
C SER A 47 3.23 -8.03 -2.25
N GLU A 48 2.15 -7.56 -1.64
CA GLU A 48 0.94 -7.12 -2.36
C GLU A 48 1.13 -5.72 -2.96
N LEU A 49 1.63 -4.77 -2.16
CA LEU A 49 1.76 -3.37 -2.57
C LEU A 49 3.03 -3.05 -3.33
N LYS A 50 4.12 -3.81 -3.15
CA LYS A 50 5.43 -3.56 -3.76
C LYS A 50 5.86 -2.08 -3.64
N PRO A 51 6.16 -1.58 -2.42
CA PRO A 51 6.37 -0.16 -2.14
C PRO A 51 7.43 0.53 -3.01
N THR A 52 8.38 -0.23 -3.55
CA THR A 52 9.48 0.27 -4.39
C THR A 52 9.17 0.30 -5.89
N GLU A 53 8.01 -0.22 -6.32
CA GLU A 53 7.61 -0.28 -7.74
C GLU A 53 6.48 0.73 -8.03
N LEU A 54 6.39 1.18 -9.29
CA LEU A 54 5.19 1.85 -9.80
C LEU A 54 4.26 0.81 -10.42
N ASP A 55 2.95 0.98 -10.28
CA ASP A 55 1.99 0.01 -10.82
C ASP A 55 1.70 0.32 -12.28
N SER A 56 1.40 1.58 -12.59
CA SER A 56 1.19 2.06 -13.95
C SER A 56 1.39 3.56 -14.10
N ILE A 57 1.69 4.00 -15.32
CA ILE A 57 1.89 5.40 -15.69
C ILE A 57 1.32 5.67 -17.08
N GLY A 58 0.67 6.81 -17.27
CA GLY A 58 0.05 7.19 -18.54
C GLY A 58 -0.18 8.70 -18.65
N ILE A 59 -0.71 9.12 -19.80
CA ILE A 59 -1.10 10.51 -20.06
C ILE A 59 -2.62 10.54 -20.27
N ILE A 60 -3.32 11.36 -19.49
CA ILE A 60 -4.79 11.54 -19.56
C ILE A 60 -5.07 13.04 -19.55
N ASP A 61 -5.76 13.55 -20.57
CA ASP A 61 -6.11 14.97 -20.70
C ASP A 61 -4.93 15.93 -20.44
N ASN A 62 -3.75 15.62 -20.99
CA ASN A 62 -2.49 16.38 -20.80
C ASN A 62 -1.93 16.40 -19.36
N HIS A 63 -2.44 15.51 -18.48
CA HIS A 63 -1.83 15.21 -17.19
C HIS A 63 -0.99 13.94 -17.28
N LEU A 64 0.14 13.93 -16.58
CA LEU A 64 0.86 12.69 -16.31
C LEU A 64 0.20 12.00 -15.10
N GLU A 65 -0.34 10.82 -15.29
CA GLU A 65 -1.06 10.08 -14.25
C GLU A 65 -0.31 8.79 -13.88
N LEU A 66 -0.04 8.59 -12.60
CA LEU A 66 0.52 7.39 -12.01
C LEU A 66 -0.59 6.68 -11.24
N LEU A 67 -0.97 5.49 -11.68
CA LEU A 67 -1.97 4.66 -10.99
C LEU A 67 -1.29 3.85 -9.89
N LEU A 68 -1.90 3.85 -8.71
CA LEU A 68 -1.60 2.99 -7.56
C LEU A 68 -2.85 2.15 -7.27
N VAL A 69 -2.72 0.83 -7.34
CA VAL A 69 -3.79 -0.12 -7.02
C VAL A 69 -3.58 -0.63 -5.60
N TYR A 70 -4.59 -0.49 -4.75
CA TYR A 70 -4.55 -0.93 -3.36
C TYR A 70 -5.45 -2.15 -3.15
N PRO A 71 -4.90 -3.39 -3.14
CA PRO A 71 -5.71 -4.61 -3.14
C PRO A 71 -6.07 -5.12 -1.74
N VAL A 72 -5.45 -4.60 -0.68
CA VAL A 72 -5.55 -5.21 0.65
C VAL A 72 -6.68 -4.60 1.47
N ASP A 73 -7.46 -5.45 2.12
CA ASP A 73 -8.56 -5.07 3.02
C ASP A 73 -8.05 -4.44 4.32
N TRP A 74 -8.80 -3.50 4.89
CA TRP A 74 -8.41 -2.76 6.08
C TRP A 74 -9.01 -3.40 7.34
N GLN A 75 -8.13 -3.92 8.21
CA GLN A 75 -8.53 -4.47 9.51
C GLN A 75 -7.70 -3.85 10.63
N GLU A 76 -8.29 -3.73 11.83
CA GLU A 76 -7.68 -3.04 12.97
C GLU A 76 -6.29 -3.60 13.31
N GLU A 77 -6.11 -4.92 13.25
CA GLU A 77 -4.86 -5.58 13.60
C GLU A 77 -3.70 -5.29 12.65
N ILE A 78 -3.99 -4.80 11.44
CA ILE A 78 -3.03 -4.62 10.36
C ILE A 78 -2.91 -3.15 9.90
N GLU A 79 -3.76 -2.26 10.42
CA GLU A 79 -3.82 -0.85 10.03
C GLU A 79 -2.48 -0.11 10.16
N ALA A 80 -1.74 -0.31 11.24
CA ALA A 80 -0.45 0.36 11.44
C ALA A 80 0.55 0.01 10.31
N VAL A 81 0.60 -1.26 9.91
CA VAL A 81 1.46 -1.73 8.83
C VAL A 81 0.95 -1.28 7.46
N HIS A 82 -0.38 -1.19 7.28
CA HIS A 82 -0.95 -0.58 6.07
C HIS A 82 -0.47 0.84 5.86
N LEU A 83 -0.54 1.67 6.91
CA LEU A 83 -0.15 3.07 6.85
C LEU A 83 1.35 3.22 6.56
N GLU A 84 2.18 2.40 7.21
CA GLU A 84 3.63 2.36 6.97
C GLU A 84 3.96 2.06 5.50
N ILE A 85 3.47 0.94 4.96
CA ILE A 85 3.79 0.52 3.58
C ILE A 85 3.14 1.44 2.53
N LEU A 86 1.94 1.95 2.79
CA LEU A 86 1.30 2.93 1.90
C LEU A 86 2.08 4.24 1.86
N GLN A 87 2.64 4.69 2.99
CA GLN A 87 3.52 5.86 3.03
C GLN A 87 4.78 5.63 2.20
N GLU A 88 5.43 4.47 2.32
CA GLU A 88 6.59 4.13 1.49
C GLU A 88 6.24 4.14 -0.01
N LYS A 89 5.13 3.50 -0.39
CA LYS A 89 4.65 3.44 -1.77
C LYS A 89 4.40 4.84 -2.33
N LEU A 90 3.69 5.70 -1.59
CA LEU A 90 3.43 7.09 -2.03
C LEU A 90 4.71 7.91 -2.11
N ASN A 91 5.63 7.76 -1.15
CA ASN A 91 6.93 8.42 -1.21
C ASN A 91 7.72 8.01 -2.44
N ASN A 92 7.67 6.74 -2.86
CA ASN A 92 8.30 6.28 -4.09
C ASN A 92 7.70 6.96 -5.34
N TYR A 93 6.39 7.12 -5.39
CA TYR A 93 5.69 7.79 -6.50
C TYR A 93 6.05 9.29 -6.55
N ILE A 94 6.03 9.95 -5.40
CA ILE A 94 6.45 11.35 -5.26
C ILE A 94 7.90 11.50 -5.70
N TYR A 95 8.81 10.65 -5.20
CA TYR A 95 10.22 10.68 -5.57
C TYR A 95 10.42 10.50 -7.07
N PHE A 96 9.71 9.56 -7.70
CA PHE A 96 9.77 9.35 -9.15
C PHE A 96 9.39 10.61 -9.94
N LEU A 97 8.35 11.33 -9.49
CA LEU A 97 7.90 12.58 -10.09
C LEU A 97 8.90 13.72 -9.85
N GLU A 98 9.35 13.93 -8.62
CA GLU A 98 10.28 14.99 -8.24
C GLU A 98 11.66 14.82 -8.91
N SER A 99 12.14 13.58 -9.00
CA SER A 99 13.39 13.24 -9.68
C SER A 99 13.26 13.21 -11.22
N LYS A 100 12.07 13.50 -11.76
CA LYS A 100 11.79 13.61 -13.20
C LYS A 100 12.15 12.36 -14.00
N GLN A 101 12.03 11.17 -13.39
CA GLN A 101 12.38 9.90 -14.05
C GLN A 101 11.53 9.61 -15.30
N TYR A 102 10.35 10.21 -15.42
CA TYR A 102 9.46 10.08 -16.57
C TYR A 102 9.91 10.85 -17.82
N VAL A 103 10.77 11.88 -17.68
CA VAL A 103 10.99 12.88 -18.73
C VAL A 103 11.55 12.29 -20.02
N ALA A 104 12.48 11.34 -19.92
CA ALA A 104 13.08 10.71 -21.09
C ALA A 104 12.05 9.99 -21.99
N ARG A 105 10.93 9.54 -21.40
CA ARG A 105 9.89 8.79 -22.11
C ARG A 105 8.67 9.63 -22.45
N TYR A 106 8.26 10.53 -21.56
CA TYR A 106 6.98 11.23 -21.66
C TYR A 106 7.11 12.74 -21.90
N GLY A 107 8.32 13.30 -21.81
CA GLY A 107 8.54 14.75 -21.80
C GLY A 107 8.21 15.36 -20.44
N ASP A 108 8.21 16.70 -20.34
CA ASP A 108 7.98 17.44 -19.09
C ASP A 108 6.91 18.54 -19.19
N SER A 109 6.11 18.50 -20.26
CA SER A 109 5.10 19.54 -20.55
C SER A 109 3.70 19.02 -20.23
N PHE A 110 3.36 18.99 -18.93
CA PHE A 110 2.05 18.57 -18.43
C PHE A 110 1.40 19.69 -17.64
N ASP A 111 0.07 19.78 -17.68
CA ASP A 111 -0.67 20.77 -16.88
C ASP A 111 -0.62 20.40 -15.38
N LYS A 112 -0.62 19.10 -15.07
CA LYS A 112 -0.52 18.52 -13.72
C LYS A 112 0.10 17.14 -13.74
N LYS A 113 0.59 16.73 -12.57
CA LYS A 113 0.97 15.35 -12.25
C LYS A 113 -0.04 14.78 -11.25
N VAL A 114 -0.58 13.61 -11.54
CA VAL A 114 -1.63 13.00 -10.72
C VAL A 114 -1.12 11.65 -10.22
N ILE A 115 -1.10 11.47 -8.91
CA ILE A 115 -1.06 10.14 -8.31
C ILE A 115 -2.52 9.75 -8.12
N HIS A 116 -2.96 8.71 -8.80
CA HIS A 116 -4.32 8.19 -8.71
C HIS A 116 -4.30 6.88 -7.95
N ILE A 117 -4.85 6.87 -6.74
CA ILE A 117 -5.00 5.66 -5.93
C ILE A 117 -6.41 5.10 -6.07
N THR A 118 -6.50 3.81 -6.37
CA THR A 118 -7.75 3.03 -6.44
C THR A 118 -7.75 1.98 -5.33
N PHE A 119 -8.86 1.85 -4.63
CA PHE A 119 -9.00 0.90 -3.53
C PHE A 119 -9.94 -0.25 -3.89
N GLN A 120 -9.49 -1.48 -3.65
CA GLN A 120 -10.38 -2.64 -3.72
C GLN A 120 -11.37 -2.69 -2.56
N TYR A 121 -10.94 -2.25 -1.37
CA TYR A 121 -11.73 -2.19 -0.14
C TYR A 121 -11.62 -0.80 0.47
N SER A 122 -12.72 -0.31 1.06
CA SER A 122 -12.74 1.02 1.66
C SER A 122 -11.69 1.16 2.77
N PRO A 123 -10.86 2.22 2.73
CA PRO A 123 -9.94 2.52 3.83
C PRO A 123 -10.68 2.82 5.12
N SER A 124 -9.96 2.66 6.24
CA SER A 124 -10.43 3.17 7.53
C SER A 124 -10.42 4.70 7.59
N ASP A 125 -11.05 5.28 8.61
CA ASP A 125 -10.99 6.72 8.87
C ASP A 125 -9.55 7.22 9.03
N ASN A 126 -8.67 6.42 9.63
CA ASN A 126 -7.25 6.73 9.76
C ASN A 126 -6.54 6.70 8.38
N GLY A 127 -6.88 5.73 7.53
CA GLY A 127 -6.41 5.68 6.14
C GLY A 127 -6.86 6.91 5.34
N LEU A 128 -8.12 7.32 5.45
CA LEU A 128 -8.64 8.51 4.79
C LEU A 128 -7.98 9.80 5.32
N ALA A 129 -7.79 9.91 6.64
CA ALA A 129 -7.10 11.03 7.26
C ALA A 129 -5.63 11.13 6.80
N PHE A 130 -4.96 9.98 6.66
CA PHE A 130 -3.61 9.91 6.10
C PHE A 130 -3.57 10.40 4.65
N LEU A 131 -4.47 9.93 3.78
CA LEU A 131 -4.56 10.40 2.38
C LEU A 131 -4.84 11.90 2.28
N ALA A 132 -5.71 12.43 3.15
CA ALA A 132 -5.95 13.87 3.23
C ALA A 132 -4.72 14.66 3.69
N ALA A 133 -3.89 14.09 4.57
CA ALA A 133 -2.60 14.69 4.95
C ALA A 133 -1.63 14.69 3.77
N VAL A 134 -1.55 13.61 2.99
CA VAL A 134 -0.73 13.56 1.76
C VAL A 134 -1.20 14.62 0.76
N GLN A 135 -2.51 14.76 0.53
CA GLN A 135 -3.06 15.82 -0.33
C GLN A 135 -2.60 17.21 0.10
N LYS A 136 -2.58 17.51 1.41
CA LYS A 136 -2.09 18.79 1.94
C LYS A 136 -0.59 19.00 1.67
N VAL A 137 0.21 17.95 1.83
CA VAL A 137 1.66 18.01 1.54
C VAL A 137 1.93 18.30 0.06
N LEU A 138 1.08 17.82 -0.84
CA LEU A 138 1.21 18.04 -2.29
C LEU A 138 0.69 19.41 -2.78
N GLN A 139 -0.13 20.12 -1.99
CA GLN A 139 -0.73 21.40 -2.41
C GLN A 139 0.23 22.48 -2.96
N PRO A 140 1.46 22.68 -2.43
CA PRO A 140 2.37 23.69 -2.97
C PRO A 140 3.09 23.25 -4.25
N THR A 141 2.83 22.04 -4.76
CA THR A 141 3.48 21.45 -5.94
C THR A 141 2.53 21.43 -7.15
N ASP A 142 3.00 20.95 -8.29
CA ASP A 142 2.19 20.62 -9.46
C ASP A 142 1.63 19.18 -9.44
N MET A 143 1.80 18.49 -8.31
CA MET A 143 1.28 17.15 -8.05
C MET A 143 -0.07 17.21 -7.35
N SER A 144 -0.87 16.18 -7.54
CA SER A 144 -2.15 15.99 -6.84
C SER A 144 -2.40 14.51 -6.57
N LEU A 145 -3.15 14.23 -5.50
CA LEU A 145 -3.60 12.88 -5.17
C LEU A 145 -5.09 12.77 -5.46
N LYS A 146 -5.46 11.92 -6.41
CA LYS A 146 -6.83 11.51 -6.72
C LYS A 146 -7.10 10.18 -6.01
N VAL A 147 -8.18 10.11 -5.23
CA VAL A 147 -8.59 8.90 -4.50
C VAL A 147 -9.89 8.38 -5.09
N GLU A 148 -9.91 7.11 -5.47
CA GLU A 148 -11.08 6.37 -5.95
C GLU A 148 -11.39 5.24 -4.96
N LEU A 149 -12.59 5.29 -4.40
CA LEU A 149 -13.11 4.31 -3.44
C LEU A 149 -13.99 3.29 -4.17
N PRO A 150 -14.12 2.05 -3.65
CA PRO A 150 -15.04 1.07 -4.24
C PRO A 150 -16.50 1.55 -4.12
N GLU A 151 -17.34 1.10 -5.07
CA GLU A 151 -18.79 1.36 -5.10
C GLU A 151 -19.58 0.63 -4.01
#